data_AF-A0AA88YA37-F1
#
_entry.id   AF-A0AA88YA37-F1
#
_cell.length_a   1.000
_cell.length_b   1.000
_cell.length_c   1.000
_cell.angle_alpha   90.00
_cell.angle_beta   90.00
_cell.angle_gamma   90.00
#
_symmetry.space_group_name_H-M   'P 1'
#
loop_
_entity.id
_entity.type
_entity.pdbx_description
1 polymer ?
#
loop_
_entity_poly.entity_id
_entity_poly.type
_entity_poly.pdbx_seq_one_letter_code
_entity_poly.pdbx_strand_id
1 'polypeptide(L)'
;MNDTHGSDILVNRSIVLSFPRRLSQQTLKQELRKYYVKTLRLPSDTALSWTQDRDIVKDSTKRQGIPVLVGVAVVAVTAVLAKVFLFGNKKKKAPVTLQDPNTKYPLKLVDKEEISHDTRRFRFALPSPEHILGLPVGQHIYLTASVDGQLVIRPYTPVSSDDDHGFMDLVIKVYFKNVHPKFPDGGKMSQYLENMSIGDFMDVRGPNGLLMYEGRGQFKIQADKKSPAETVTAKKVGLIAGGTGITPMLQLVRAVFKDKNDKTELSLLFANQTEEDILLRPELEEIKEEHPDRFHLWYTLDRPKEGWRYSKGFVSDEMIKEHLPPPGDDTLILMCGPPPMINFACLPNLDKLGYPPKCRFAY
;
A
#
# COMPACT_ATOMS: atom_id res chain seq x y z
N MET A 1 38.41 -33.72 35.91
CA MET A 1 38.74 -35.14 35.76
C MET A 1 38.02 -35.59 34.50
N ASN A 2 38.55 -35.23 33.32
CA ASN A 2 39.67 -35.90 32.62
C ASN A 2 39.20 -37.27 32.10
N ASP A 3 39.44 -37.70 30.86
CA ASP A 3 40.22 -37.18 29.74
C ASP A 3 39.98 -38.18 28.58
N THR A 4 39.65 -37.73 27.38
CA THR A 4 40.51 -37.65 26.16
C THR A 4 40.95 -38.96 25.51
N HIS A 5 40.76 -39.02 24.18
CA HIS A 5 41.72 -39.33 23.09
C HIS A 5 40.91 -39.82 21.86
N GLY A 6 41.06 -39.37 20.62
CA GLY A 6 42.04 -38.47 19.98
C GLY A 6 42.24 -38.91 18.51
N SER A 7 42.61 -37.94 17.65
CA SER A 7 43.13 -38.02 16.26
C SER A 7 42.13 -38.00 15.07
N ASP A 8 42.33 -37.28 13.96
CA ASP A 8 43.15 -36.09 13.63
C ASP A 8 42.83 -35.61 12.20
N ILE A 9 42.87 -34.28 12.03
CA ILE A 9 43.40 -33.48 10.90
C ILE A 9 42.80 -33.63 9.48
N LEU A 10 42.22 -32.53 8.97
CA LEU A 10 42.77 -31.79 7.81
C LEU A 10 42.22 -30.36 7.70
N VAL A 11 43.15 -29.47 7.41
CA VAL A 11 43.10 -28.00 7.44
C VAL A 11 42.50 -27.46 6.14
N ASN A 12 41.63 -26.44 6.19
CA ASN A 12 41.71 -25.39 5.16
C ASN A 12 41.21 -24.01 5.63
N ARG A 13 41.90 -22.99 5.13
CA ARG A 13 41.98 -21.61 5.61
C ARG A 13 40.80 -20.72 5.20
N SER A 14 40.59 -19.71 6.03
CA SER A 14 39.71 -18.55 5.94
C SER A 14 39.77 -17.80 4.60
N ILE A 15 38.60 -17.36 4.10
CA ILE A 15 38.47 -16.15 3.27
C ILE A 15 37.27 -15.34 3.76
N VAL A 16 37.58 -14.17 4.32
CA VAL A 16 36.66 -13.09 4.67
C VAL A 16 36.20 -12.43 3.36
N LEU A 17 34.90 -12.42 3.09
CA LEU A 17 34.31 -11.66 1.99
C LEU A 17 34.23 -10.18 2.38
N SER A 18 35.22 -9.40 1.95
CA SER A 18 35.19 -7.94 2.01
C SER A 18 34.66 -7.38 0.68
N PHE A 19 33.65 -6.51 0.76
CA PHE A 19 33.11 -5.74 -0.37
C PHE A 19 34.15 -4.73 -0.88
N PRO A 20 34.41 -4.62 -2.20
CA PRO A 20 35.28 -3.57 -2.72
C PRO A 20 34.56 -2.22 -2.79
N ARG A 21 35.26 -1.20 -2.29
CA ARG A 21 34.98 0.23 -2.44
C ARG A 21 34.99 0.67 -3.92
N ARG A 22 34.29 1.78 -4.19
CA ARG A 22 34.24 2.55 -5.46
C ARG A 22 35.46 2.37 -6.37
N LEU A 23 35.22 1.91 -7.61
CA LEU A 23 36.18 1.96 -8.70
C LEU A 23 36.52 3.43 -9.04
N SER A 24 37.81 3.74 -9.18
CA SER A 24 38.26 5.07 -9.62
C SER A 24 38.00 5.26 -11.12
N GLN A 25 37.70 6.49 -11.53
CA GLN A 25 37.45 6.92 -12.91
C GLN A 25 38.57 6.51 -13.91
N GLN A 26 39.78 6.22 -13.44
CA GLN A 26 40.89 5.78 -14.30
C GLN A 26 40.75 4.32 -14.76
N THR A 27 40.12 3.46 -13.96
CA THR A 27 39.95 2.01 -14.27
C THR A 27 38.91 1.81 -15.37
N LEU A 28 37.85 2.62 -15.37
CA LEU A 28 36.81 2.61 -16.42
C LEU A 28 37.34 3.06 -17.80
N LYS A 29 38.28 4.01 -17.82
CA LYS A 29 38.92 4.48 -19.06
C LYS A 29 39.83 3.42 -19.70
N GLN A 30 40.44 2.53 -18.91
CA GLN A 30 41.27 1.45 -19.43
C GLN A 30 40.43 0.29 -20.00
N GLU A 31 39.31 -0.06 -19.38
CA GLU A 31 38.41 -1.11 -19.92
C GLU A 31 37.71 -0.67 -21.22
N LEU A 32 37.30 0.59 -21.34
CA LEU A 32 36.68 1.11 -22.57
C LEU A 32 37.65 1.15 -23.77
N ARG A 33 38.97 1.23 -23.55
CA ARG A 33 39.97 1.14 -24.63
C ARG A 33 40.09 -0.25 -25.25
N LYS A 34 39.73 -1.32 -24.53
CA LYS A 34 39.74 -2.69 -25.07
C LYS A 34 38.62 -2.93 -26.09
N TYR A 35 37.50 -2.21 -25.97
CA TYR A 35 36.33 -2.39 -26.84
C TYR A 35 36.38 -1.61 -28.16
N TYR A 36 37.30 -0.65 -28.33
CA TYR A 36 37.32 0.25 -29.49
C TYR A 36 38.29 -0.14 -30.63
N VAL A 37 39.09 -1.20 -30.48
CA VAL A 37 40.17 -1.55 -31.46
C VAL A 37 39.92 -2.87 -32.20
N LYS A 38 38.67 -3.32 -32.36
CA LYS A 38 38.40 -4.60 -33.05
C LYS A 38 37.32 -4.53 -34.12
N THR A 39 37.49 -3.66 -35.12
CA THR A 39 36.86 -3.86 -36.44
C THR A 39 37.67 -3.15 -37.52
N LEU A 40 38.45 -3.90 -38.31
CA LEU A 40 38.81 -3.70 -39.73
C LEU A 40 40.06 -4.54 -40.06
N ARG A 41 39.84 -5.77 -40.52
CA ARG A 41 40.76 -6.50 -41.39
C ARG A 41 39.95 -6.92 -42.62
N LEU A 42 40.37 -6.46 -43.80
CA LEU A 42 40.03 -7.07 -45.08
C LEU A 42 41.33 -7.61 -45.71
N PRO A 43 41.26 -8.69 -46.53
CA PRO A 43 42.41 -9.47 -46.92
C PRO A 43 43.18 -8.87 -48.10
N SER A 44 44.46 -9.20 -48.18
CA SER A 44 45.40 -8.92 -49.26
C SER A 44 45.21 -9.87 -50.45
N ASP A 45 45.39 -9.32 -51.66
CA ASP A 45 46.13 -9.89 -52.81
C ASP A 45 45.40 -9.71 -54.15
N THR A 46 45.89 -8.78 -54.97
CA THR A 46 46.25 -9.02 -56.39
C THR A 46 46.89 -7.76 -56.98
N ALA A 47 48.11 -7.93 -57.52
CA ALA A 47 48.82 -6.92 -58.31
C ALA A 47 48.36 -6.98 -59.78
N LEU A 48 48.31 -5.83 -60.48
CA LEU A 48 48.63 -5.71 -61.92
C LEU A 48 48.64 -4.26 -62.43
N SER A 49 49.82 -3.89 -62.96
CA SER A 49 50.17 -2.98 -64.07
C SER A 49 49.73 -1.50 -64.18
N TRP A 50 50.77 -0.64 -64.21
CA TRP A 50 51.09 0.52 -65.08
C TRP A 50 49.98 1.22 -65.91
N THR A 51 49.85 2.54 -65.75
CA THR A 51 50.24 3.59 -66.73
C THR A 51 50.03 5.02 -66.19
N GLN A 52 51.16 5.70 -65.98
CA GLN A 52 51.56 7.06 -66.40
C GLN A 52 50.55 8.23 -66.60
N ASP A 53 50.96 9.34 -65.96
CA ASP A 53 50.91 10.76 -66.37
C ASP A 53 49.76 11.72 -65.97
N ARG A 54 50.20 12.69 -65.15
CA ARG A 54 50.04 14.16 -65.18
C ARG A 54 48.69 14.80 -64.80
N ASP A 55 48.82 15.59 -63.73
CA ASP A 55 48.32 16.95 -63.56
C ASP A 55 46.89 17.25 -64.00
N ILE A 56 46.02 17.57 -63.03
CA ILE A 56 45.22 18.80 -63.02
C ILE A 56 44.70 19.02 -61.60
N VAL A 57 45.21 20.10 -61.00
CA VAL A 57 44.58 20.83 -59.90
C VAL A 57 43.22 21.33 -60.39
N LYS A 58 42.11 20.98 -59.71
CA LYS A 58 40.93 21.86 -59.49
C LYS A 58 39.84 21.15 -58.70
N ASP A 59 39.64 21.60 -57.46
CA ASP A 59 38.37 22.13 -56.92
C ASP A 59 38.28 21.89 -55.41
N SER A 60 38.88 22.81 -54.66
CA SER A 60 38.91 22.86 -53.20
C SER A 60 37.77 23.70 -52.62
N THR A 61 36.57 23.67 -53.22
CA THR A 61 35.50 24.62 -52.85
C THR A 61 34.17 24.00 -52.41
N LYS A 62 34.16 22.74 -51.93
CA LYS A 62 32.93 22.09 -51.42
C LYS A 62 33.05 21.28 -50.12
N ARG A 63 34.10 21.48 -49.32
CA ARG A 63 34.33 20.73 -48.06
C ARG A 63 34.29 21.54 -46.76
N GLN A 64 33.94 22.83 -46.80
CA GLN A 64 33.81 23.62 -45.57
C GLN A 64 32.44 23.52 -44.86
N GLY A 65 31.38 23.08 -45.54
CA GLY A 65 30.05 22.96 -44.93
C GLY A 65 29.81 21.68 -44.12
N ILE A 66 30.51 20.59 -44.45
CA ILE A 66 30.28 19.25 -43.87
C ILE A 66 30.71 19.18 -42.39
N PRO A 67 31.88 19.69 -41.97
CA PRO A 67 32.29 19.62 -40.56
C PRO A 67 31.40 20.49 -39.65
N VAL A 68 30.95 21.64 -40.16
CA VAL A 68 30.07 22.58 -39.44
C VAL A 68 28.69 21.96 -39.23
N LEU A 69 28.10 21.35 -40.27
CA LEU A 69 26.80 20.68 -40.18
C LEU A 69 26.81 19.51 -39.18
N VAL A 70 27.88 18.70 -39.16
CA VAL A 70 28.02 17.60 -38.19
C VAL A 70 28.17 18.14 -36.77
N GLY A 71 28.95 19.21 -36.57
CA GLY A 71 29.10 19.86 -35.26
C GLY A 71 27.76 20.40 -34.72
N VAL A 72 26.98 21.07 -35.57
CA VAL A 72 25.65 21.60 -35.21
C VAL A 72 24.67 20.46 -34.88
N ALA A 73 24.68 19.37 -35.65
CA ALA A 73 23.84 18.22 -35.38
C ALA A 73 24.17 17.54 -34.04
N VAL A 74 25.45 17.37 -33.72
CA VAL A 74 25.89 16.80 -32.44
C VAL A 74 25.47 17.68 -31.27
N VAL A 75 25.64 19.01 -31.37
CA VAL A 75 25.21 19.96 -30.34
C VAL A 75 23.70 19.96 -30.17
N ALA A 76 22.93 19.91 -31.27
CA ALA A 76 21.48 19.84 -31.21
C ALA A 76 20.99 18.54 -30.54
N VAL A 77 21.55 17.39 -30.92
CA VAL A 77 21.20 16.09 -30.33
C VAL A 77 21.60 16.03 -28.86
N THR A 78 22.79 16.50 -28.48
CA THR A 78 23.20 16.57 -27.07
C THR A 78 22.35 17.55 -26.27
N ALA A 79 21.93 18.68 -26.84
CA ALA A 79 21.00 19.60 -26.18
C ALA A 79 19.61 19.00 -25.99
N VAL A 80 19.09 18.24 -26.97
CA VAL A 80 17.81 17.51 -26.85
C VAL A 80 17.92 16.41 -25.81
N LEU A 81 18.99 15.60 -25.83
CA LEU A 81 19.22 14.56 -24.83
C LEU A 81 19.43 15.15 -23.44
N ALA A 82 20.18 16.25 -23.33
CA ALA A 82 20.32 16.99 -22.08
C ALA A 82 18.98 17.57 -21.63
N LYS A 83 18.13 18.07 -22.53
CA LYS A 83 16.79 18.55 -22.18
C LYS A 83 15.89 17.41 -21.72
N VAL A 84 15.93 16.25 -22.38
CA VAL A 84 15.18 15.05 -21.98
C VAL A 84 15.74 14.44 -20.69
N PHE A 85 17.03 14.62 -20.39
CA PHE A 85 17.65 14.11 -19.16
C PHE A 85 17.50 15.08 -17.97
N LEU A 86 17.65 16.39 -18.21
CA LEU A 86 17.53 17.46 -17.20
C LEU A 86 16.07 17.86 -16.94
N PHE A 87 15.23 17.82 -17.97
CA PHE A 87 13.78 18.10 -17.90
C PHE A 87 12.93 16.87 -18.24
N GLY A 88 13.52 15.67 -18.20
CA GLY A 88 12.77 14.42 -18.28
C GLY A 88 11.64 14.47 -17.29
N ASN A 89 10.41 14.28 -17.78
CA ASN A 89 9.14 14.52 -17.08
C ASN A 89 9.27 14.21 -15.59
N LYS A 90 9.54 15.24 -14.77
CA LYS A 90 9.32 15.14 -13.33
C LYS A 90 7.84 14.83 -13.22
N LYS A 91 7.50 13.58 -12.87
CA LYS A 91 6.11 13.20 -12.60
C LYS A 91 5.55 14.25 -11.66
N LYS A 92 4.62 15.07 -12.14
CA LYS A 92 3.94 16.05 -11.31
C LYS A 92 3.28 15.24 -10.21
N LYS A 93 3.56 15.58 -8.95
CA LYS A 93 2.87 14.96 -7.81
C LYS A 93 1.37 15.15 -8.02
N ALA A 94 0.60 14.10 -7.79
CA ALA A 94 -0.84 14.17 -7.87
C ALA A 94 -1.33 15.25 -6.88
N PRO A 95 -2.27 16.12 -7.30
CA PRO A 95 -2.87 17.06 -6.38
C PRO A 95 -3.67 16.31 -5.31
N VAL A 96 -3.62 16.81 -4.07
CA VAL A 96 -4.24 16.18 -2.90
C VAL A 96 -5.53 16.91 -2.55
N THR A 97 -6.60 16.14 -2.30
CA THR A 97 -7.92 16.65 -1.93
C THR A 97 -7.95 17.14 -0.48
N LEU A 98 -7.55 16.28 0.47
CA LEU A 98 -7.60 16.56 1.90
C LEU A 98 -6.35 17.34 2.36
N GLN A 99 -6.34 18.65 2.14
CA GLN A 99 -5.20 19.52 2.47
C GLN A 99 -5.21 20.01 3.92
N ASP A 100 -6.40 20.23 4.48
CA ASP A 100 -6.59 20.64 5.88
C ASP A 100 -7.63 19.72 6.56
N PRO A 101 -7.28 19.05 7.67
CA PRO A 101 -8.16 18.13 8.39
C PRO A 101 -9.44 18.77 8.96
N ASN A 102 -9.48 20.10 9.07
CA ASN A 102 -10.66 20.84 9.56
C ASN A 102 -11.56 21.35 8.44
N THR A 103 -11.05 21.44 7.21
CA THR A 103 -11.81 21.89 6.05
C THR A 103 -12.76 20.79 5.57
N LYS A 104 -13.98 21.18 5.21
CA LYS A 104 -14.96 20.29 4.58
C LYS A 104 -14.87 20.44 3.06
N TYR A 105 -14.75 19.31 2.39
CA TYR A 105 -14.69 19.18 0.94
C TYR A 105 -15.98 18.51 0.47
N PRO A 106 -16.86 19.23 -0.27
CA PRO A 106 -18.06 18.63 -0.81
C PRO A 106 -17.70 17.75 -2.00
N LEU A 107 -17.84 16.42 -1.85
CA LEU A 107 -17.54 15.46 -2.91
C LEU A 107 -18.82 14.90 -3.50
N LYS A 108 -18.85 14.78 -4.83
CA LYS A 108 -20.04 14.39 -5.60
C LYS A 108 -20.16 12.87 -5.66
N LEU A 109 -21.31 12.31 -5.28
CA LEU A 109 -21.63 10.91 -5.51
C LEU A 109 -21.79 10.67 -7.01
N VAL A 110 -20.95 9.82 -7.59
CA VAL A 110 -20.94 9.53 -9.04
C VAL A 110 -21.31 8.10 -9.38
N ASP A 111 -21.21 7.18 -8.42
CA ASP A 111 -21.66 5.80 -8.58
C ASP A 111 -22.11 5.21 -7.24
N LYS A 112 -23.08 4.29 -7.29
CA LYS A 112 -23.62 3.56 -6.15
C LYS A 112 -23.93 2.13 -6.57
N GLU A 113 -23.13 1.19 -6.10
CA GLU A 113 -23.27 -0.23 -6.40
C GLU A 113 -23.87 -0.99 -5.21
N GLU A 114 -24.78 -1.90 -5.52
CA GLU A 114 -25.33 -2.86 -4.56
C GLU A 114 -24.42 -4.09 -4.44
N ILE A 115 -23.79 -4.28 -3.27
CA ILE A 115 -22.93 -5.44 -2.98
C ILE A 115 -23.76 -6.59 -2.40
N SER A 116 -24.66 -6.27 -1.47
CA SER A 116 -25.55 -7.24 -0.83
C SER A 116 -26.88 -6.58 -0.45
N HIS A 117 -27.79 -7.31 0.19
CA HIS A 117 -29.09 -6.79 0.61
C HIS A 117 -29.00 -5.49 1.44
N ASP A 118 -27.93 -5.33 2.24
CA ASP A 118 -27.73 -4.17 3.10
C ASP A 118 -26.35 -3.51 2.97
N THR A 119 -25.56 -3.84 1.95
CA THR A 119 -24.24 -3.23 1.74
C THR A 119 -24.16 -2.56 0.38
N ARG A 120 -23.59 -1.35 0.35
CA ARG A 120 -23.36 -0.58 -0.87
C ARG A 120 -21.90 -0.14 -0.98
N ARG A 121 -21.42 0.01 -2.21
CA ARG A 121 -20.22 0.78 -2.53
C ARG A 121 -20.63 2.14 -3.08
N PHE A 122 -20.22 3.21 -2.41
CA PHE A 122 -20.45 4.58 -2.82
C PHE A 122 -19.15 5.17 -3.36
N ARG A 123 -19.18 5.63 -4.61
CA ARG A 123 -18.03 6.29 -5.25
C ARG A 123 -18.25 7.78 -5.29
N PHE A 124 -17.34 8.52 -4.70
CA PHE A 124 -17.33 9.98 -4.73
C PHE A 124 -16.21 10.49 -5.62
N ALA A 125 -16.52 11.40 -6.53
CA ALA A 125 -15.51 12.05 -7.38
C ALA A 125 -14.68 13.03 -6.56
N LEU A 126 -13.36 12.99 -6.78
CA LEU A 126 -12.41 13.98 -6.30
C LEU A 126 -12.44 15.23 -7.22
N PRO A 127 -11.79 16.34 -6.83
CA PRO A 127 -11.87 17.61 -7.58
C PRO A 127 -11.42 17.52 -9.05
N SER A 128 -10.53 16.59 -9.41
CA SER A 128 -10.19 16.28 -10.81
C SER A 128 -9.80 14.81 -10.96
N PRO A 129 -9.79 14.27 -12.19
CA PRO A 129 -9.34 12.89 -12.47
C PRO A 129 -7.90 12.59 -12.04
N GLU A 130 -7.06 13.60 -11.85
CA GLU A 130 -5.67 13.45 -11.41
C GLU A 130 -5.50 13.49 -9.90
N HIS A 131 -6.51 13.97 -9.16
CA HIS A 131 -6.45 14.08 -7.71
C HIS A 131 -6.37 12.71 -7.04
N ILE A 132 -5.69 12.68 -5.90
CA ILE A 132 -5.77 11.62 -4.90
C ILE A 132 -6.49 12.16 -3.66
N LEU A 133 -6.96 11.27 -2.79
CA LEU A 133 -7.68 11.69 -1.60
C LEU A 133 -6.73 12.39 -0.61
N GLY A 134 -5.53 11.84 -0.41
CA GLY A 134 -4.58 12.28 0.61
C GLY A 134 -4.87 11.64 1.96
N LEU A 135 -5.12 10.33 1.99
CA LEU A 135 -5.46 9.59 3.19
C LEU A 135 -4.33 8.63 3.58
N PRO A 136 -3.53 8.96 4.61
CA PRO A 136 -2.52 8.04 5.14
C PRO A 136 -3.15 6.71 5.60
N VAL A 137 -2.44 5.62 5.35
CA VAL A 137 -2.88 4.28 5.76
C VAL A 137 -2.99 4.22 7.29
N GLY A 138 -4.11 3.74 7.81
CA GLY A 138 -4.46 3.75 9.23
C GLY A 138 -5.34 4.91 9.67
N GLN A 139 -5.59 5.89 8.79
CA GLN A 139 -6.48 7.02 9.05
C GLN A 139 -7.81 6.89 8.31
N HIS A 140 -8.80 7.68 8.73
CA HIS A 140 -10.15 7.72 8.20
C HIS A 140 -10.60 9.16 7.88
N ILE A 141 -11.73 9.27 7.20
CA ILE A 141 -12.43 10.55 6.97
C ILE A 141 -13.67 10.65 7.84
N TYR A 142 -14.24 11.85 7.95
CA TYR A 142 -15.58 12.06 8.50
C TYR A 142 -16.52 12.54 7.40
N LEU A 143 -17.68 11.92 7.31
CA LEU A 143 -18.82 12.44 6.58
C LEU A 143 -19.67 13.31 7.50
N THR A 144 -20.17 14.42 6.98
CA THR A 144 -21.04 15.35 7.70
C THR A 144 -22.30 15.61 6.90
N ALA A 145 -23.48 15.41 7.51
CA ALA A 145 -24.76 15.69 6.89
C ALA A 145 -25.75 16.26 7.91
N SER A 146 -26.74 17.01 7.43
CA SER A 146 -27.92 17.37 8.23
C SER A 146 -29.00 16.31 7.98
N VAL A 147 -29.35 15.54 9.01
CA VAL A 147 -30.38 14.50 8.96
C VAL A 147 -31.47 14.90 9.94
N ASP A 148 -32.69 15.15 9.45
CA ASP A 148 -33.84 15.60 10.25
C ASP A 148 -33.54 16.83 11.13
N GLY A 149 -32.80 17.80 10.56
CA GLY A 149 -32.40 19.03 11.26
C GLY A 149 -31.25 18.84 12.26
N GLN A 150 -30.70 17.64 12.40
CA GLN A 150 -29.56 17.35 13.28
C GLN A 150 -28.27 17.16 12.49
N LEU A 151 -27.19 17.77 12.96
CA LEU A 151 -25.86 17.55 12.40
C LEU A 151 -25.36 16.16 12.79
N VAL A 152 -25.20 15.28 11.80
CA VAL A 152 -24.69 13.92 11.96
C VAL A 152 -23.28 13.85 11.36
N ILE A 153 -22.31 13.47 12.19
CA ILE A 153 -20.91 13.27 11.79
C ILE A 153 -20.53 11.81 12.05
N ARG A 154 -20.00 11.11 11.05
CA ARG A 154 -19.59 9.70 11.20
C ARG A 154 -18.26 9.42 10.52
N PRO A 155 -17.37 8.63 11.16
CA PRO A 155 -16.12 8.20 10.55
C PRO A 155 -16.37 7.10 9.52
N TYR A 156 -15.60 7.12 8.43
CA TYR A 156 -15.52 6.03 7.45
C TYR A 156 -14.09 5.91 6.96
N THR A 157 -13.62 4.68 6.81
CA THR A 157 -12.34 4.39 6.13
C THR A 157 -12.64 3.97 4.69
N PRO A 158 -12.22 4.76 3.70
CA PRO A 158 -12.29 4.37 2.29
C PRO A 158 -11.59 3.03 2.03
N VAL A 159 -12.14 2.28 1.08
CA VAL A 159 -11.52 1.03 0.60
C VAL A 159 -10.58 1.28 -0.57
N SER A 160 -10.68 2.43 -1.23
CA SER A 160 -9.70 2.97 -2.19
C SER A 160 -8.45 3.51 -1.48
N SER A 161 -7.34 3.67 -2.20
CA SER A 161 -6.09 4.27 -1.71
C SER A 161 -5.69 5.52 -2.50
N ASP A 162 -4.59 6.16 -2.10
CA ASP A 162 -3.98 7.26 -2.87
C ASP A 162 -3.32 6.80 -4.20
N ASP A 163 -3.51 5.54 -4.58
CA ASP A 163 -3.19 5.04 -5.92
C ASP A 163 -4.39 5.12 -6.87
N ASP A 164 -5.59 5.28 -6.31
CA ASP A 164 -6.82 5.48 -7.04
C ASP A 164 -6.98 6.97 -7.33
N HIS A 165 -6.89 7.33 -8.60
CA HIS A 165 -6.99 8.71 -9.03
C HIS A 165 -8.43 9.08 -9.39
N GLY A 166 -8.86 10.28 -8.99
CA GLY A 166 -10.12 10.89 -9.39
C GLY A 166 -11.34 10.47 -8.57
N PHE A 167 -11.24 9.49 -7.68
CA PHE A 167 -12.36 9.05 -6.86
C PHE A 167 -11.93 8.52 -5.48
N MET A 168 -12.90 8.39 -4.58
CA MET A 168 -12.80 7.55 -3.38
C MET A 168 -14.00 6.61 -3.28
N ASP A 169 -13.77 5.38 -2.84
CA ASP A 169 -14.82 4.38 -2.63
C ASP A 169 -15.04 4.12 -1.13
N LEU A 170 -16.30 4.18 -0.70
CA LEU A 170 -16.74 3.78 0.63
C LEU A 170 -17.61 2.53 0.53
N VAL A 171 -17.28 1.49 1.28
CA VAL A 171 -18.15 0.31 1.44
C VAL A 171 -18.87 0.41 2.77
N ILE A 172 -20.20 0.50 2.71
CA ILE A 172 -21.03 0.88 3.85
C ILE A 172 -22.19 -0.09 3.99
N LYS A 173 -22.32 -0.64 5.20
CA LYS A 173 -23.51 -1.35 5.64
C LYS A 173 -24.61 -0.36 5.99
N VAL A 174 -25.76 -0.50 5.35
CA VAL A 174 -26.97 0.27 5.54
C VAL A 174 -27.80 -0.34 6.65
N TYR A 175 -27.86 0.35 7.78
CA TYR A 175 -28.74 -0.04 8.89
C TYR A 175 -30.16 0.49 8.62
N PHE A 176 -31.00 -0.32 7.95
CA PHE A 176 -32.38 0.05 7.67
C PHE A 176 -33.25 0.12 8.93
N LYS A 177 -34.21 1.06 8.94
CA LYS A 177 -35.28 1.11 9.94
C LYS A 177 -36.14 -0.15 9.93
N ASN A 178 -36.76 -0.47 11.06
CA ASN A 178 -37.66 -1.59 11.27
C ASN A 178 -37.04 -3.00 11.08
N VAL A 179 -35.70 -3.11 11.07
CA VAL A 179 -35.00 -4.40 10.97
C VAL A 179 -34.57 -4.93 12.34
N HIS A 180 -33.92 -4.10 13.17
CA HIS A 180 -33.37 -4.54 14.44
C HIS A 180 -34.22 -4.05 15.63
N PRO A 181 -34.67 -4.95 16.54
CA PRO A 181 -35.62 -4.58 17.61
C PRO A 181 -35.06 -3.56 18.61
N LYS A 182 -33.75 -3.54 18.85
CA LYS A 182 -33.10 -2.53 19.71
C LYS A 182 -32.82 -1.20 19.00
N PHE A 183 -32.90 -1.17 17.67
CA PHE A 183 -32.56 0.00 16.85
C PHE A 183 -33.65 0.20 15.78
N PRO A 184 -34.91 0.47 16.18
CA PRO A 184 -36.03 0.53 15.26
C PRO A 184 -35.89 1.63 14.20
N ASP A 185 -35.20 2.73 14.51
CA ASP A 185 -35.00 3.85 13.58
C ASP A 185 -33.87 3.63 12.56
N GLY A 186 -33.09 2.55 12.71
CA GLY A 186 -31.91 2.28 11.88
C GLY A 186 -30.77 3.28 12.07
N GLY A 187 -29.87 3.34 11.10
CA GLY A 187 -28.69 4.22 11.11
C GLY A 187 -28.94 5.53 10.37
N LYS A 188 -28.75 6.66 11.05
CA LYS A 188 -28.97 8.00 10.49
C LYS A 188 -28.13 8.25 9.22
N MET A 189 -26.80 8.20 9.34
CA MET A 189 -25.90 8.48 8.21
C MET A 189 -25.97 7.43 7.10
N SER A 190 -26.08 6.15 7.47
CA SER A 190 -26.11 5.07 6.47
C SER A 190 -27.40 5.11 5.63
N GLN A 191 -28.55 5.40 6.23
CA GLN A 191 -29.80 5.59 5.49
C GLN A 191 -29.80 6.91 4.71
N TYR A 192 -29.17 7.98 5.23
CA TYR A 192 -28.97 9.22 4.48
C TYR A 192 -28.20 8.95 3.18
N LEU A 193 -27.07 8.25 3.26
CA LEU A 193 -26.27 7.85 2.10
C LEU A 193 -27.06 6.97 1.13
N GLU A 194 -27.80 5.98 1.63
CA GLU A 194 -28.64 5.13 0.80
C GLU A 194 -29.66 5.92 -0.02
N ASN A 195 -30.22 6.98 0.57
CA ASN A 195 -31.19 7.85 -0.09
C ASN A 195 -30.57 8.94 -1.00
N MET A 196 -29.23 9.07 -1.03
CA MET A 196 -28.58 9.97 -1.97
C MET A 196 -28.79 9.51 -3.41
N SER A 197 -29.05 10.48 -4.27
CA SER A 197 -29.10 10.31 -5.72
C SER A 197 -27.71 10.54 -6.32
N ILE A 198 -27.44 9.86 -7.44
CA ILE A 198 -26.23 10.17 -8.23
C ILE A 198 -26.29 11.65 -8.62
N GLY A 199 -25.24 12.38 -8.29
CA GLY A 199 -25.18 13.82 -8.47
C GLY A 199 -25.16 14.63 -7.18
N ASP A 200 -25.64 14.06 -6.07
CA ASP A 200 -25.65 14.72 -4.76
C ASP A 200 -24.24 14.86 -4.19
N PHE A 201 -24.08 15.78 -3.23
CA PHE A 201 -22.80 16.06 -2.58
C PHE A 201 -22.80 15.64 -1.12
N MET A 202 -21.65 15.19 -0.64
CA MET A 202 -21.39 14.86 0.76
C MET A 202 -20.20 15.67 1.27
N ASP A 203 -20.33 16.30 2.43
CA ASP A 203 -19.22 16.98 3.09
C ASP A 203 -18.25 15.96 3.70
N VAL A 204 -17.02 15.96 3.20
CA VAL A 204 -15.93 15.08 3.63
C VAL A 204 -14.85 15.91 4.32
N ARG A 205 -14.38 15.48 5.49
CA ARG A 205 -13.19 16.09 6.13
C ARG A 205 -12.21 15.02 6.61
N GLY A 206 -10.93 15.35 6.61
CA GLY A 206 -9.86 14.43 6.98
C GLY A 206 -8.50 14.91 6.48
N PRO A 207 -7.44 14.12 6.68
CA PRO A 207 -7.44 12.81 7.33
C PRO A 207 -7.53 12.93 8.87
N ASN A 208 -8.01 11.88 9.54
CA ASN A 208 -8.06 11.80 11.01
C ASN A 208 -7.73 10.38 11.46
N GLY A 209 -7.15 10.24 12.66
CA GLY A 209 -6.82 8.93 13.23
C GLY A 209 -5.53 9.02 14.04
N LEU A 210 -5.44 8.21 15.09
CA LEU A 210 -4.29 8.18 15.99
C LEU A 210 -3.22 7.19 15.53
N LEU A 211 -3.50 6.37 14.52
CA LEU A 211 -2.59 5.40 13.94
C LEU A 211 -2.29 5.75 12.48
N MET A 212 -1.03 5.65 12.09
CA MET A 212 -0.59 5.72 10.70
C MET A 212 0.42 4.60 10.43
N TYR A 213 0.27 3.89 9.32
CA TYR A 213 1.23 2.92 8.84
C TYR A 213 2.20 3.59 7.86
N GLU A 214 3.49 3.59 8.20
CA GLU A 214 4.56 4.18 7.38
C GLU A 214 5.22 3.15 6.44
N GLY A 215 4.71 1.91 6.43
CA GLY A 215 5.26 0.79 5.66
C GLY A 215 6.27 -0.05 6.43
N ARG A 216 6.43 -1.30 6.01
CA ARG A 216 7.47 -2.24 6.47
C ARG A 216 7.47 -2.45 7.97
N GLY A 217 6.27 -2.61 8.51
CA GLY A 217 6.02 -2.86 9.93
C GLY A 217 6.16 -1.64 10.83
N GLN A 218 6.36 -0.44 10.28
CA GLN A 218 6.45 0.78 11.07
C GLN A 218 5.09 1.47 11.19
N PHE A 219 4.70 1.74 12.43
CA PHE A 219 3.49 2.44 12.79
C PHE A 219 3.84 3.70 13.58
N LYS A 220 3.10 4.78 13.35
CA LYS A 220 3.04 5.96 14.22
C LYS A 220 1.74 5.90 14.99
N ILE A 221 1.82 5.80 16.31
CA ILE A 221 0.65 5.67 17.18
C ILE A 221 0.67 6.78 18.21
N GLN A 222 -0.42 7.53 18.32
CA GLN A 222 -0.64 8.54 19.34
C GLN A 222 -1.52 7.94 20.45
N ALA A 223 -1.18 8.20 21.71
CA ALA A 223 -2.05 7.83 22.84
C ALA A 223 -3.36 8.63 22.83
N ASP A 224 -3.31 9.89 22.40
CA ASP A 224 -4.43 10.80 22.25
C ASP A 224 -4.07 11.91 21.25
N LYS A 225 -5.04 12.76 20.87
CA LYS A 225 -4.86 13.80 19.83
C LYS A 225 -3.82 14.88 20.14
N LYS A 226 -3.38 15.00 21.40
CA LYS A 226 -2.42 16.02 21.87
C LYS A 226 -1.05 15.41 22.13
N SER A 227 -0.98 14.11 22.32
CA SER A 227 0.27 13.38 22.54
C SER A 227 1.07 13.24 21.24
N PRO A 228 2.41 13.28 21.31
CA PRO A 228 3.25 13.01 20.14
C PRO A 228 3.06 11.56 19.68
N ALA A 229 3.27 11.32 18.38
CA ALA A 229 3.19 9.98 17.84
C ALA A 229 4.46 9.18 18.18
N GLU A 230 4.29 8.00 18.75
CA GLU A 230 5.36 7.05 19.01
C GLU A 230 5.54 6.11 17.83
N THR A 231 6.80 5.77 17.51
CA THR A 231 7.09 4.76 16.49
C THR A 231 7.00 3.37 17.12
N VAL A 232 6.12 2.53 16.60
CA VAL A 232 6.03 1.11 16.94
C VAL A 232 6.48 0.31 15.72
N THR A 233 7.40 -0.64 15.92
CA THR A 233 7.81 -1.58 14.86
C THR A 233 7.26 -2.95 15.18
N ALA A 234 6.42 -3.49 14.31
CA ALA A 234 5.84 -4.80 14.44
C ALA A 234 6.15 -5.67 13.21
N LYS A 235 6.64 -6.88 13.46
CA LYS A 235 6.80 -7.91 12.42
C LYS A 235 5.51 -8.68 12.23
N LYS A 236 4.72 -8.85 13.29
CA LYS A 236 3.47 -9.59 13.30
C LYS A 236 2.35 -8.68 13.77
N VAL A 237 1.26 -8.63 13.01
CA VAL A 237 0.10 -7.81 13.36
C VAL A 237 -1.15 -8.67 13.38
N GLY A 238 -1.76 -8.78 14.56
CA GLY A 238 -3.08 -9.37 14.73
C GLY A 238 -4.14 -8.31 14.46
N LEU A 239 -5.16 -8.66 13.68
CA LEU A 239 -6.27 -7.80 13.30
C LEU A 239 -7.56 -8.45 13.81
N ILE A 240 -8.34 -7.74 14.61
CA ILE A 240 -9.64 -8.20 15.07
C ILE A 240 -10.71 -7.24 14.56
N ALA A 241 -11.50 -7.69 13.60
CA ALA A 241 -12.55 -6.89 12.96
C ALA A 241 -13.94 -7.40 13.30
N GLY A 242 -14.89 -6.48 13.48
CA GLY A 242 -16.31 -6.80 13.63
C GLY A 242 -17.16 -6.03 12.62
N GLY A 243 -17.87 -6.72 11.73
CA GLY A 243 -18.74 -6.12 10.71
C GLY A 243 -18.01 -5.04 9.89
N THR A 244 -18.52 -3.80 9.91
CA THR A 244 -17.93 -2.66 9.18
C THR A 244 -16.54 -2.25 9.66
N GLY A 245 -16.07 -2.77 10.80
CA GLY A 245 -14.69 -2.55 11.28
C GLY A 245 -13.61 -3.23 10.42
N ILE A 246 -14.00 -3.91 9.33
CA ILE A 246 -13.05 -4.48 8.37
C ILE A 246 -12.32 -3.42 7.54
N THR A 247 -12.89 -2.24 7.31
CA THR A 247 -12.32 -1.29 6.34
C THR A 247 -10.97 -0.69 6.74
N PRO A 248 -10.70 -0.34 8.03
CA PRO A 248 -9.33 -0.01 8.45
C PRO A 248 -8.35 -1.17 8.28
N MET A 249 -8.80 -2.40 8.51
CA MET A 249 -7.96 -3.60 8.37
C MET A 249 -7.62 -3.84 6.90
N LEU A 250 -8.59 -3.75 5.99
CA LEU A 250 -8.37 -3.92 4.55
C LEU A 250 -7.40 -2.87 4.01
N GLN A 251 -7.49 -1.62 4.48
CA GLN A 251 -6.56 -0.55 4.09
C GLN A 251 -5.12 -0.93 4.44
N LEU A 252 -4.88 -1.45 5.66
CA LEU A 252 -3.57 -1.92 6.08
C LEU A 252 -3.12 -3.17 5.29
N VAL A 253 -4.01 -4.16 5.14
CA VAL A 253 -3.72 -5.40 4.39
C VAL A 253 -3.27 -5.08 2.98
N ARG A 254 -4.01 -4.24 2.25
CA ARG A 254 -3.64 -3.80 0.89
C ARG A 254 -2.30 -3.07 0.87
N ALA A 255 -2.04 -2.18 1.83
CA ALA A 255 -0.77 -1.46 1.90
C ALA A 255 0.44 -2.38 2.10
N VAL A 256 0.32 -3.37 3.00
CA VAL A 256 1.37 -4.35 3.28
C VAL A 256 1.67 -5.21 2.05
N PHE A 257 0.64 -5.80 1.43
CA PHE A 257 0.86 -6.74 0.32
C PHE A 257 1.21 -6.06 -1.00
N LYS A 258 0.93 -4.76 -1.12
CA LYS A 258 1.37 -3.97 -2.27
C LYS A 258 2.90 -3.73 -2.28
N ASP A 259 3.55 -3.48 -1.14
CA ASP A 259 5.01 -3.32 -1.10
C ASP A 259 5.70 -4.70 -1.00
N LYS A 260 6.33 -5.13 -2.09
CA LYS A 260 7.08 -6.41 -2.15
C LYS A 260 8.23 -6.52 -1.13
N ASN A 261 8.71 -5.37 -0.62
CA ASN A 261 9.76 -5.31 0.39
C ASN A 261 9.21 -5.32 1.81
N ASP A 262 7.91 -5.19 1.96
CA ASP A 262 7.24 -5.36 3.23
C ASP A 262 7.21 -6.84 3.60
N LYS A 263 7.62 -7.14 4.84
CA LYS A 263 7.69 -8.49 5.39
C LYS A 263 6.79 -8.65 6.61
N THR A 264 5.95 -7.66 6.91
CA THR A 264 4.96 -7.78 7.97
C THR A 264 4.04 -8.98 7.69
N GLU A 265 3.82 -9.80 8.71
CA GLU A 265 2.85 -10.89 8.75
C GLU A 265 1.56 -10.36 9.37
N LEU A 266 0.42 -10.64 8.73
CA LEU A 266 -0.89 -10.21 9.16
C LEU A 266 -1.76 -11.42 9.48
N SER A 267 -2.43 -11.40 10.64
CA SER A 267 -3.42 -12.41 11.03
C SER A 267 -4.75 -11.75 11.34
N LEU A 268 -5.78 -12.00 10.54
CA LEU A 268 -7.10 -11.42 10.68
C LEU A 268 -8.10 -12.43 11.26
N LEU A 269 -8.68 -12.09 12.41
CA LEU A 269 -9.87 -12.70 12.97
C LEU A 269 -11.08 -11.80 12.70
N PHE A 270 -11.96 -12.21 11.79
CA PHE A 270 -13.08 -11.39 11.32
C PHE A 270 -14.44 -11.94 11.79
N ALA A 271 -15.08 -11.20 12.70
CA ALA A 271 -16.37 -11.54 13.31
C ALA A 271 -17.54 -10.89 12.56
N ASN A 272 -18.55 -11.69 12.23
CA ASN A 272 -19.80 -11.23 11.61
C ASN A 272 -21.02 -11.96 12.21
N GLN A 273 -22.23 -11.47 11.95
CA GLN A 273 -23.44 -12.14 12.47
C GLN A 273 -23.75 -13.42 11.68
N THR A 274 -23.76 -13.35 10.36
CA THR A 274 -23.99 -14.46 9.44
C THR A 274 -22.96 -14.45 8.31
N GLU A 275 -22.94 -15.51 7.49
CA GLU A 275 -22.01 -15.60 6.35
C GLU A 275 -22.28 -14.55 5.27
N GLU A 276 -23.54 -14.18 5.09
CA GLU A 276 -23.98 -13.14 4.13
C GLU A 276 -23.58 -11.73 4.58
N ASP A 277 -23.22 -11.56 5.87
CA ASP A 277 -22.74 -10.30 6.43
C ASP A 277 -21.23 -10.09 6.24
N ILE A 278 -20.50 -11.07 5.71
CA ILE A 278 -19.04 -10.96 5.55
C ILE A 278 -18.72 -9.99 4.42
N LEU A 279 -18.41 -8.76 4.79
CA LEU A 279 -18.00 -7.70 3.87
C LEU A 279 -16.63 -8.00 3.26
N LEU A 280 -16.48 -7.73 1.95
CA LEU A 280 -15.19 -7.78 1.24
C LEU A 280 -14.53 -9.16 1.29
N ARG A 281 -15.34 -10.22 1.36
CA ARG A 281 -14.86 -11.60 1.45
C ARG A 281 -14.00 -12.01 0.26
N PRO A 282 -14.44 -11.80 -1.01
CA PRO A 282 -13.63 -12.19 -2.17
C PRO A 282 -12.24 -11.55 -2.15
N GLU A 283 -12.15 -10.26 -1.82
CA GLU A 283 -10.88 -9.52 -1.77
C GLU A 283 -9.95 -10.02 -0.67
N LEU A 284 -10.50 -10.43 0.49
CA LEU A 284 -9.69 -11.01 1.57
C LEU A 284 -9.22 -12.42 1.21
N GLU A 285 -10.07 -13.25 0.60
CA GLU A 285 -9.72 -14.60 0.18
C GLU A 285 -8.68 -14.58 -0.95
N GLU A 286 -8.78 -13.66 -1.92
CA GLU A 286 -7.77 -13.45 -2.97
C GLU A 286 -6.38 -13.14 -2.38
N ILE A 287 -6.29 -12.17 -1.45
CA ILE A 287 -5.01 -11.83 -0.81
C ILE A 287 -4.45 -13.02 -0.02
N LYS A 288 -5.31 -13.82 0.61
CA LYS A 288 -4.91 -15.03 1.33
C LYS A 288 -4.33 -16.08 0.37
N GLU A 289 -4.94 -16.27 -0.79
CA GLU A 289 -4.48 -17.20 -1.82
C GLU A 289 -3.15 -16.75 -2.44
N GLU A 290 -2.96 -15.43 -2.64
CA GLU A 290 -1.72 -14.87 -3.17
C GLU A 290 -0.56 -14.87 -2.14
N HIS A 291 -0.88 -14.74 -0.85
CA HIS A 291 0.11 -14.58 0.22
C HIS A 291 -0.15 -15.50 1.43
N PRO A 292 -0.29 -16.83 1.26
CA PRO A 292 -0.69 -17.75 2.32
C PRO A 292 0.36 -17.89 3.44
N ASP A 293 1.62 -17.52 3.16
CA ASP A 293 2.74 -17.53 4.10
C ASP A 293 2.74 -16.32 5.05
N ARG A 294 2.04 -15.24 4.71
CA ARG A 294 2.06 -13.98 5.48
C ARG A 294 0.69 -13.38 5.76
N PHE A 295 -0.38 -13.87 5.13
CA PHE A 295 -1.75 -13.49 5.45
C PHE A 295 -2.53 -14.68 5.98
N HIS A 296 -2.80 -14.66 7.28
CA HIS A 296 -3.64 -15.64 7.94
C HIS A 296 -5.03 -15.05 8.13
N LEU A 297 -6.05 -15.73 7.59
CA LEU A 297 -7.42 -15.24 7.57
C LEU A 297 -8.34 -16.27 8.20
N TRP A 298 -9.03 -15.85 9.25
CA TRP A 298 -9.99 -16.64 10.00
C TRP A 298 -11.27 -15.87 10.26
N TYR A 299 -12.39 -16.60 10.30
CA TYR A 299 -13.71 -16.02 10.49
C TYR A 299 -14.40 -16.60 11.72
N THR A 300 -15.27 -15.81 12.33
CA THR A 300 -16.24 -16.33 13.30
C THR A 300 -17.63 -15.73 13.04
N LEU A 301 -18.67 -16.55 13.21
CA LEU A 301 -20.06 -16.15 12.99
C LEU A 301 -20.90 -16.36 14.24
N ASP A 302 -21.77 -15.40 14.57
CA ASP A 302 -22.75 -15.56 15.65
C ASP A 302 -23.75 -16.69 15.33
N ARG A 303 -24.25 -16.69 14.08
CA ARG A 303 -25.30 -17.58 13.58
C ARG A 303 -24.87 -18.21 12.25
N PRO A 304 -23.90 -19.14 12.25
CA PRO A 304 -23.48 -19.86 11.04
C PRO A 304 -24.57 -20.82 10.56
N LYS A 305 -24.63 -21.04 9.24
CA LYS A 305 -25.39 -22.14 8.63
C LYS A 305 -24.66 -23.47 8.80
N GLU A 306 -25.35 -24.57 8.52
CA GLU A 306 -24.73 -25.90 8.48
C GLU A 306 -23.58 -25.95 7.47
N GLY A 307 -22.50 -26.68 7.80
CA GLY A 307 -21.31 -26.77 6.95
C GLY A 307 -20.30 -25.63 7.10
N TRP A 308 -20.53 -24.67 8.01
CA TRP A 308 -19.56 -23.63 8.32
C TRP A 308 -18.25 -24.21 8.88
N ARG A 309 -17.14 -23.92 8.21
CA ARG A 309 -15.83 -24.53 8.48
C ARG A 309 -14.94 -23.76 9.46
N TYR A 310 -15.37 -22.58 9.89
CA TYR A 310 -14.59 -21.73 10.80
C TYR A 310 -15.26 -21.67 12.19
N SER A 311 -14.83 -20.73 13.03
CA SER A 311 -15.33 -20.58 14.39
C SER A 311 -16.79 -20.12 14.43
N LYS A 312 -17.45 -20.42 15.55
CA LYS A 312 -18.80 -19.99 15.88
C LYS A 312 -18.81 -19.22 17.20
N GLY A 313 -19.58 -18.14 17.24
CA GLY A 313 -19.78 -17.29 18.40
C GLY A 313 -18.93 -16.03 18.39
N PHE A 314 -18.99 -15.30 19.50
CA PHE A 314 -18.18 -14.10 19.71
C PHE A 314 -16.69 -14.45 19.82
N VAL A 315 -15.84 -13.45 19.58
CA VAL A 315 -14.38 -13.57 19.75
C VAL A 315 -14.05 -14.11 21.15
N SER A 316 -13.36 -15.25 21.21
CA SER A 316 -12.92 -15.88 22.46
C SER A 316 -11.40 -15.89 22.58
N ASP A 317 -10.90 -16.20 23.79
CA ASP A 317 -9.46 -16.34 23.99
C ASP A 317 -8.86 -17.55 23.25
N GLU A 318 -9.63 -18.63 23.05
CA GLU A 318 -9.20 -19.75 22.22
C GLU A 318 -8.98 -19.30 20.77
N MET A 319 -9.91 -18.55 20.19
CA MET A 319 -9.78 -18.03 18.82
C MET A 319 -8.58 -17.09 18.69
N ILE A 320 -8.38 -16.19 19.67
CA ILE A 320 -7.23 -15.27 19.68
C ILE A 320 -5.93 -16.06 19.77
N LYS A 321 -5.85 -17.05 20.66
CA LYS A 321 -4.66 -17.88 20.87
C LYS A 321 -4.31 -18.71 19.63
N GLU A 322 -5.31 -19.23 18.93
CA GLU A 322 -5.12 -20.10 17.78
C GLU A 322 -4.84 -19.33 16.48
N HIS A 323 -5.45 -18.15 16.31
CA HIS A 323 -5.46 -17.46 15.02
C HIS A 323 -4.74 -16.11 14.98
N LEU A 324 -4.26 -15.58 16.11
CA LEU A 324 -3.46 -14.35 16.16
C LEU A 324 -2.02 -14.65 16.62
N PRO A 325 -1.04 -13.78 16.27
CA PRO A 325 0.33 -13.93 16.74
C PRO A 325 0.39 -13.83 18.27
N PRO A 326 1.20 -14.69 18.96
CA PRO A 326 1.32 -14.65 20.41
C PRO A 326 1.86 -13.30 20.90
N PRO A 327 1.63 -12.93 22.17
CA PRO A 327 2.17 -11.68 22.71
C PRO A 327 3.70 -11.69 22.64
N GLY A 328 4.28 -10.58 22.18
CA GLY A 328 5.71 -10.40 22.02
C GLY A 328 6.08 -8.96 21.71
N ASP A 329 7.37 -8.63 21.77
CA ASP A 329 7.86 -7.26 21.60
C ASP A 329 7.69 -6.72 20.17
N ASP A 330 7.57 -7.60 19.17
CA ASP A 330 7.37 -7.27 17.76
C ASP A 330 5.95 -7.60 17.27
N THR A 331 5.00 -7.75 18.19
CA THR A 331 3.59 -8.04 17.91
C THR A 331 2.70 -6.84 18.21
N LEU A 332 1.81 -6.50 17.29
CA LEU A 332 0.82 -5.44 17.44
C LEU A 332 -0.58 -5.99 17.19
N ILE A 333 -1.56 -5.65 18.03
CA ILE A 333 -2.96 -6.05 17.87
C ILE A 333 -3.80 -4.82 17.55
N LEU A 334 -4.45 -4.83 16.39
CA LEU A 334 -5.35 -3.77 15.94
C LEU A 334 -6.79 -4.27 15.98
N MET A 335 -7.69 -3.45 16.51
CA MET A 335 -9.09 -3.83 16.70
C MET A 335 -10.04 -2.77 16.16
N CYS A 336 -11.09 -3.17 15.46
CA CYS A 336 -12.17 -2.26 15.06
C CYS A 336 -13.49 -3.03 14.99
N GLY A 337 -14.51 -2.54 15.70
CA GLY A 337 -15.80 -3.20 15.78
C GLY A 337 -16.72 -2.51 16.77
N PRO A 338 -17.94 -3.04 17.00
CA PRO A 338 -18.88 -2.47 17.94
C PRO A 338 -18.27 -2.34 19.35
N PRO A 339 -18.56 -1.26 20.11
CA PRO A 339 -18.00 -1.08 21.46
C PRO A 339 -18.16 -2.30 22.39
N PRO A 340 -19.30 -3.02 22.39
CA PRO A 340 -19.43 -4.24 23.20
C PRO A 340 -18.44 -5.34 22.81
N MET A 341 -18.13 -5.50 21.51
CA MET A 341 -17.15 -6.47 21.05
C MET A 341 -15.76 -6.11 21.58
N ILE A 342 -15.34 -4.85 21.44
CA ILE A 342 -14.02 -4.40 21.90
C ILE A 342 -13.90 -4.57 23.42
N ASN A 343 -14.89 -4.07 24.17
CA ASN A 343 -14.81 -3.96 25.63
C ASN A 343 -15.04 -5.29 26.36
N PHE A 344 -15.83 -6.21 25.80
CA PHE A 344 -16.22 -7.43 26.50
C PHE A 344 -15.66 -8.72 25.88
N ALA A 345 -15.31 -8.70 24.59
CA ALA A 345 -14.78 -9.88 23.90
C ALA A 345 -13.29 -9.74 23.54
N CYS A 346 -12.83 -8.58 23.08
CA CYS A 346 -11.43 -8.42 22.68
C CYS A 346 -10.51 -8.14 23.87
N LEU A 347 -10.71 -7.03 24.58
CA LEU A 347 -9.78 -6.56 25.61
C LEU A 347 -9.60 -7.57 26.76
N PRO A 348 -10.67 -8.15 27.37
CA PRO A 348 -10.51 -9.09 28.47
C PRO A 348 -9.80 -10.39 28.05
N ASN A 349 -10.06 -10.89 26.84
CA ASN A 349 -9.41 -12.10 26.34
C ASN A 349 -7.94 -11.85 25.98
N LEU A 350 -7.61 -10.68 25.44
CA LEU A 350 -6.22 -10.27 25.26
C LEU A 350 -5.50 -10.14 26.62
N ASP A 351 -6.17 -9.64 27.67
CA ASP A 351 -5.61 -9.55 29.03
C ASP A 351 -5.31 -10.95 29.59
N LYS A 352 -6.28 -11.86 29.48
CA LYS A 352 -6.15 -13.27 29.88
C LYS A 352 -4.95 -13.95 29.20
N LEU A 353 -4.67 -13.60 27.94
CA LEU A 353 -3.59 -14.16 27.15
C LEU A 353 -2.24 -13.41 27.28
N GLY A 354 -2.19 -12.33 28.06
CA GLY A 354 -0.93 -11.65 28.38
C GLY A 354 -0.43 -10.65 27.33
N TYR A 355 -1.29 -10.14 26.44
CA TYR A 355 -0.91 -9.05 25.55
C TYR A 355 -0.78 -7.74 26.37
N PRO A 356 0.31 -6.99 26.38
CA PRO A 356 0.36 -5.75 27.15
C PRO A 356 -0.46 -4.61 26.48
N PRO A 357 -1.03 -3.63 27.21
CA PRO A 357 -1.78 -2.52 26.60
C PRO A 357 -1.01 -1.75 25.52
N LYS A 358 0.31 -1.62 25.68
CA LYS A 358 1.21 -0.95 24.71
C LYS A 358 1.23 -1.59 23.32
N CYS A 359 0.84 -2.86 23.20
CA CYS A 359 0.85 -3.61 21.94
C CYS A 359 -0.53 -3.70 21.31
N ARG A 360 -1.51 -2.90 21.76
CA ARG A 360 -2.89 -2.97 21.31
C ARG A 360 -3.38 -1.58 20.91
N PHE A 361 -4.19 -1.52 19.87
CA PHE A 361 -4.84 -0.29 19.42
C PHE A 361 -6.27 -0.58 18.96
N ALA A 362 -7.21 0.26 19.35
CA ALA A 362 -8.58 0.24 18.84
C ALA A 362 -8.80 1.51 18.00
N TYR A 363 -9.30 1.34 16.77
CA TYR A 363 -9.58 2.42 15.81
C TYR A 363 -10.70 3.37 16.25
#